data_AF-A0AAE6CIU6-F1
#
_entry.id   AF-A0AAE6CIU6-F1
#
_cell.length_a   1.000
_cell.length_b   1.000
_cell.length_c   1.000
_cell.angle_alpha   90.00
_cell.angle_beta   90.00
_cell.angle_gamma   90.00
#
_symmetry.space_group_name_H-M   'P 1'
#
loop_
_entity.id
_entity.type
_entity.pdbx_description
1 polymer ?
#
loop_
_entity_poly.entity_id
_entity_poly.type
_entity_poly.pdbx_seq_one_letter_code
_entity_poly.pdbx_strand_id
1 'polypeptide(L)'
;MLRRDASEQTQLIAKAQALLQQGESDEARELLLQEGFVQGDNPLLQNAYYELIPIGEALAAKLNPLKSALQPPYDDSAVKAVAAVAKEAARAVNKATHAWIRDPRVTDVLIDALSHGKARLVKETALALAHIVHRYFADYRVRAAFVPLLSNGNKTVRRVACGVVGRWPDEAIVAMLAPLMEDKEAEVRQEATKILAGLPQENIPELASALFESALIARLQDMDPTVRDIAAFGLGEHQVKQAIPELEAALRVEISPLVGESIEGALGKLTASAG
;
A
#
# COMPACT_ATOMS: atom_id res chain seq x y z
N MET A 1 6.48 -9.49 -11.21
CA MET A 1 7.85 -8.96 -11.00
C MET A 1 8.85 -10.01 -11.44
N LEU A 2 9.68 -9.70 -12.44
CA LEU A 2 10.77 -10.57 -12.87
C LEU A 2 11.88 -10.49 -11.81
N ARG A 3 12.19 -11.62 -11.14
CA ARG A 3 13.42 -11.71 -10.34
C ARG A 3 14.58 -11.51 -11.32
N ARG A 4 15.31 -10.40 -11.16
CA ARG A 4 16.57 -10.17 -11.90
C ARG A 4 17.54 -11.30 -11.60
N ASP A 5 18.22 -11.80 -12.63
CA ASP A 5 19.27 -12.81 -12.48
C ASP A 5 20.38 -12.29 -11.54
N ALA A 6 21.01 -13.18 -10.78
CA ALA A 6 22.10 -12.85 -9.86
C ALA A 6 23.25 -12.10 -10.55
N SER A 7 23.48 -12.38 -11.83
CA SER A 7 24.43 -11.65 -12.68
C SER A 7 24.06 -10.15 -12.79
N GLU A 8 22.79 -9.85 -13.03
CA GLU A 8 22.28 -8.48 -13.16
C GLU A 8 22.34 -7.74 -11.82
N GLN A 9 22.00 -8.41 -10.72
CA GLN A 9 22.10 -7.81 -9.38
C GLN A 9 23.54 -7.42 -9.03
N THR A 10 24.51 -8.29 -9.35
CA THR A 10 25.93 -8.02 -9.13
C THR A 10 26.42 -6.82 -9.95
N GLN A 11 25.94 -6.68 -11.20
CA GLN A 11 26.25 -5.52 -12.04
C GLN A 11 25.72 -4.21 -11.45
N LEU A 12 24.52 -4.22 -10.84
CA LEU A 12 23.96 -3.04 -10.19
C LEU A 12 24.79 -2.61 -8.96
N ILE A 13 25.30 -3.57 -8.19
CA ILE A 13 26.20 -3.29 -7.06
C ILE A 13 27.51 -2.67 -7.56
N ALA A 14 28.13 -3.26 -8.58
CA ALA A 14 29.35 -2.73 -9.17
C ALA A 14 29.14 -1.31 -9.73
N LYS A 15 27.99 -1.05 -10.34
CA LYS A 15 27.60 0.29 -10.79
C LYS A 15 27.46 1.27 -9.61
N ALA A 16 26.80 0.87 -8.53
CA ALA A 16 26.69 1.71 -7.32
C ALA A 16 28.06 2.04 -6.72
N GLN A 17 28.98 1.08 -6.68
CA GLN A 17 30.36 1.30 -6.22
C GLN A 17 31.12 2.27 -7.13
N ALA A 18 30.96 2.17 -8.46
CA ALA A 18 31.59 3.08 -9.40
C ALA A 18 31.07 4.52 -9.24
N LEU A 19 29.77 4.71 -9.03
CA LEU A 19 29.16 6.01 -8.74
C LEU A 19 29.76 6.62 -7.46
N LEU A 20 29.90 5.83 -6.40
CA LEU A 20 30.53 6.27 -5.15
C LEU A 20 31.99 6.70 -5.34
N GLN A 21 32.76 5.97 -6.15
CA GLN A 21 34.15 6.34 -6.48
C GLN A 21 34.23 7.66 -7.27
N GLN A 22 33.18 8.01 -8.01
CA GLN A 22 33.08 9.26 -8.77
C GLN A 22 32.53 10.43 -7.92
N GLY A 23 32.15 10.18 -6.66
CA GLY A 23 31.54 11.17 -5.77
C GLY A 23 30.01 11.30 -5.94
N GLU A 24 29.40 10.49 -6.79
CA GLU A 24 27.95 10.48 -7.11
C GLU A 24 27.15 9.67 -6.09
N SER A 25 27.19 10.12 -4.82
CA SER A 25 26.59 9.40 -3.69
C SER A 25 25.07 9.35 -3.72
N ASP A 26 24.42 10.38 -4.28
CA ASP A 26 22.97 10.45 -4.34
C ASP A 26 22.42 9.52 -5.43
N GLU A 27 23.12 9.41 -6.56
CA GLU A 27 22.83 8.49 -7.65
C GLU A 27 23.01 7.04 -7.21
N ALA A 28 24.09 6.74 -6.49
CA ALA A 28 24.31 5.41 -5.90
C ALA A 28 23.20 5.05 -4.90
N ARG A 29 22.79 6.00 -4.05
CA ARG A 29 21.69 5.81 -3.10
C ARG A 29 20.37 5.56 -3.83
N GLU A 30 20.04 6.35 -4.84
CA GLU A 30 18.79 6.20 -5.58
C GLU A 30 18.74 4.87 -6.32
N LEU A 31 19.84 4.45 -6.94
CA LEU A 31 19.95 3.16 -7.61
C LEU A 31 19.65 2.00 -6.65
N LEU A 32 20.37 1.94 -5.53
CA LEU A 32 20.19 0.86 -4.55
C LEU A 32 18.82 0.93 -3.86
N LEU A 33 18.27 2.13 -3.63
CA LEU A 33 16.93 2.31 -3.07
C LEU A 33 15.85 1.77 -4.02
N GLN A 34 15.90 2.16 -5.29
CA GLN A 34 14.92 1.72 -6.28
C GLN A 34 14.97 0.21 -6.49
N GLU A 35 16.18 -0.32 -6.67
CA GLU A 35 16.38 -1.71 -7.05
C GLU A 35 16.32 -2.67 -5.86
N GLY A 36 16.68 -2.21 -4.66
CA GLY A 36 16.65 -3.00 -3.44
C GLY A 36 15.28 -3.04 -2.76
N PHE A 37 14.52 -1.93 -2.82
CA PHE A 37 13.35 -1.73 -1.96
C PHE A 37 12.06 -1.44 -2.73
N VAL A 38 12.12 -0.75 -3.88
CA VAL A 38 10.92 -0.28 -4.59
C VAL A 38 10.44 -1.28 -5.64
N GLN A 39 11.36 -1.81 -6.45
CA GLN A 39 11.05 -2.76 -7.52
C GLN A 39 10.87 -4.21 -7.05
N GLY A 40 10.85 -4.44 -5.74
CA GLY A 40 10.61 -5.75 -5.14
C GLY A 40 11.49 -6.01 -3.93
N ASP A 41 11.39 -7.22 -3.40
CA ASP A 41 12.27 -7.69 -2.32
C ASP A 41 13.58 -8.23 -2.90
N ASN A 42 14.65 -7.43 -2.84
CA ASN A 42 15.99 -7.84 -3.26
C ASN A 42 16.99 -7.73 -2.11
N PRO A 43 17.12 -8.78 -1.27
CA PRO A 43 17.99 -8.77 -0.10
C PRO A 43 19.46 -8.49 -0.43
N LEU A 44 19.95 -8.89 -1.60
CA LEU A 44 21.34 -8.64 -2.00
C LEU A 44 21.59 -7.14 -2.20
N LEU A 45 20.70 -6.45 -2.89
CA LEU A 45 20.80 -5.00 -3.09
C LEU A 45 20.46 -4.20 -1.83
N GLN A 46 19.55 -4.71 -0.98
CA GLN A 46 19.29 -4.13 0.34
C GLN A 46 20.55 -4.17 1.21
N ASN A 47 21.24 -5.31 1.27
CA ASN A 47 22.51 -5.43 1.99
C ASN A 47 23.57 -4.47 1.43
N ALA A 48 23.70 -4.40 0.10
CA ALA A 48 24.60 -3.44 -0.54
C ALA A 48 24.25 -1.98 -0.18
N TYR A 49 22.95 -1.62 -0.08
CA TYR A 49 22.53 -0.30 0.41
C TYR A 49 23.08 -0.03 1.81
N TYR A 50 22.93 -0.99 2.73
CA TYR A 50 23.39 -0.82 4.10
C TYR A 50 24.91 -0.71 4.24
N GLU A 51 25.66 -1.46 3.44
CA GLU A 51 27.12 -1.47 3.43
C GLU A 51 27.72 -0.24 2.76
N LEU A 52 27.18 0.16 1.61
CA LEU A 52 27.78 1.17 0.74
C LEU A 52 27.31 2.59 1.05
N ILE A 53 26.07 2.76 1.53
CA ILE A 53 25.51 4.09 1.80
C ILE A 53 25.67 4.42 3.28
N PRO A 54 26.59 5.33 3.67
CA PRO A 54 26.88 5.60 5.08
C PRO A 54 25.73 6.35 5.78
N ILE A 55 25.65 6.16 7.10
CA ILE A 55 24.77 6.97 7.96
C ILE A 55 25.50 8.30 8.24
N GLY A 56 25.13 9.34 7.49
CA GLY A 56 25.62 10.70 7.77
C GLY A 56 25.05 11.28 9.07
N GLU A 57 25.69 12.34 9.58
CA GLU A 57 25.32 12.98 10.86
C GLU A 57 23.85 13.41 10.92
N ALA A 58 23.32 13.98 9.83
CA ALA A 58 21.93 14.42 9.75
C ALA A 58 20.93 13.26 9.89
N LEU A 59 21.21 12.10 9.28
CA LEU A 59 20.39 10.91 9.43
C LEU A 59 20.52 10.35 10.84
N ALA A 60 21.74 10.24 11.37
CA ALA A 60 22.01 9.76 12.72
C ALA A 60 21.27 10.59 13.79
N ALA A 61 21.25 11.92 13.65
CA ALA A 61 20.59 12.84 14.58
C ALA A 61 19.07 12.61 14.70
N LYS A 62 18.44 12.05 13.67
CA LYS A 62 17.00 11.72 13.65
C LYS A 62 16.74 10.24 13.97
N LEU A 63 17.54 9.35 13.40
CA LEU A 63 17.36 7.91 13.52
C LEU A 63 17.73 7.38 14.91
N ASN A 64 18.79 7.90 15.54
CA ASN A 64 19.24 7.40 16.85
C ASN A 64 18.20 7.63 17.96
N PRO A 65 17.60 8.83 18.11
CA PRO A 65 16.52 9.04 19.08
C PRO A 65 15.32 8.12 18.84
N LEU A 66 14.96 7.89 17.57
CA LEU A 66 13.87 6.97 17.21
C LEU A 66 14.20 5.53 17.63
N LYS A 67 15.41 5.05 17.35
CA LYS A 67 15.89 3.73 17.78
C LYS A 67 15.89 3.58 19.30
N SER A 68 16.36 4.59 20.02
CA SER A 68 16.38 4.58 21.49
C SER A 68 14.97 4.58 22.09
N ALA A 69 14.03 5.31 21.49
CA ALA A 69 12.63 5.31 21.93
C ALA A 69 11.92 3.98 21.62
N LEU A 70 12.32 3.28 20.55
CA LEU A 70 11.76 2.01 20.11
C LEU A 70 12.52 0.82 20.71
N GLN A 71 12.73 0.84 22.03
CA GLN A 71 13.27 -0.28 22.79
C GLN A 71 12.21 -0.84 23.74
N PRO A 72 12.17 -2.17 23.97
CA PRO A 72 11.36 -2.74 25.04
C PRO A 72 11.78 -2.18 26.43
N PRO A 73 10.83 -1.92 27.34
CA PRO A 73 9.39 -2.06 27.17
C PRO A 73 8.79 -0.88 26.38
N TYR A 74 8.06 -1.16 25.29
CA TYR A 74 7.40 -0.14 24.48
C TYR A 74 6.36 0.64 25.31
N ASP A 75 6.71 1.87 25.67
CA ASP A 75 5.97 2.77 26.53
C ASP A 75 5.36 3.96 25.75
N ASP A 76 4.85 4.96 26.45
CA ASP A 76 4.28 6.15 25.82
C ASP A 76 5.33 7.00 25.07
N SER A 77 6.62 6.87 25.40
CA SER A 77 7.70 7.57 24.67
C SER A 77 7.88 6.98 23.28
N ALA A 78 7.81 5.65 23.14
CA ALA A 78 7.79 4.94 21.86
C ALA A 78 6.63 5.42 20.97
N VAL A 79 5.43 5.50 21.55
CA VAL A 79 4.23 5.98 20.85
C VAL A 79 4.41 7.43 20.40
N LYS A 80 4.92 8.32 21.26
CA LYS A 80 5.16 9.73 20.92
C LYS A 80 6.21 9.88 19.81
N ALA A 81 7.29 9.09 19.86
CA ALA A 81 8.33 9.09 18.85
C ALA A 81 7.76 8.70 17.48
N VAL A 82 7.03 7.58 17.40
CA VAL A 82 6.40 7.14 16.15
C VAL A 82 5.32 8.10 15.67
N ALA A 83 4.49 8.65 16.57
CA ALA A 83 3.48 9.64 16.19
C ALA A 83 4.11 10.92 15.62
N ALA A 84 5.30 11.31 16.09
CA ALA A 84 6.06 12.42 15.49
C ALA A 84 6.50 12.08 14.06
N VAL A 85 7.01 10.86 13.82
CA VAL A 85 7.35 10.38 12.46
C VAL A 85 6.11 10.36 11.57
N ALA A 86 4.99 9.80 12.05
CA ALA A 86 3.73 9.76 11.31
C ALA A 86 3.25 11.17 10.93
N LYS A 87 3.30 12.12 11.87
CA LYS A 87 2.91 13.51 11.65
C LYS A 87 3.84 14.22 10.65
N GLU A 88 5.14 13.98 10.72
CA GLU A 88 6.12 14.53 9.79
C GLU A 88 5.89 13.96 8.38
N ALA A 89 5.77 12.63 8.27
CA ALA A 89 5.43 11.93 7.03
C ALA A 89 4.06 12.34 6.45
N ALA A 90 3.10 12.70 7.29
CA ALA A 90 1.77 13.18 6.91
C ALA A 90 1.74 14.64 6.46
N ARG A 91 2.75 15.46 6.75
CA ARG A 91 2.71 16.92 6.48
C ARG A 91 3.71 17.42 5.43
N ALA A 92 4.62 16.57 4.97
CA ALA A 92 5.64 16.99 4.03
C ALA A 92 5.07 17.55 2.72
N VAL A 93 5.44 18.78 2.38
CA VAL A 93 5.03 19.46 1.15
C VAL A 93 5.86 19.00 -0.05
N ASN A 94 7.13 18.66 0.17
CA ASN A 94 8.03 18.14 -0.87
C ASN A 94 8.91 16.99 -0.32
N LYS A 95 9.35 16.08 -1.20
CA LYS A 95 10.14 14.89 -0.83
C LYS A 95 11.58 15.24 -0.42
N ALA A 96 12.11 16.39 -0.87
CA ALA A 96 13.48 16.82 -0.63
C ALA A 96 13.75 17.24 0.84
N THR A 97 12.77 17.85 1.52
CA THR A 97 12.93 18.32 2.92
C THR A 97 12.93 17.22 3.97
N HIS A 98 12.69 15.96 3.57
CA HIS A 98 12.47 14.84 4.47
C HIS A 98 13.27 13.61 4.03
N ALA A 99 14.49 13.82 3.56
CA ALA A 99 15.38 12.77 3.07
C ALA A 99 15.56 11.62 4.08
N TRP A 100 15.56 11.93 5.39
CA TRP A 100 15.70 10.90 6.43
C TRP A 100 14.52 9.91 6.46
N ILE A 101 13.28 10.36 6.22
CA ILE A 101 12.08 9.49 6.16
C ILE A 101 12.14 8.55 4.95
N ARG A 102 12.85 8.95 3.90
CA ARG A 102 13.07 8.14 2.69
C ARG A 102 14.23 7.14 2.83
N ASP A 103 14.89 7.07 3.98
CA ASP A 103 15.93 6.07 4.22
C ASP A 103 15.31 4.75 4.73
N PRO A 104 15.62 3.59 4.11
CA PRO A 104 15.12 2.28 4.55
C PRO A 104 15.42 1.92 6.00
N ARG A 105 16.44 2.53 6.62
CA ARG A 105 16.72 2.34 8.06
C ARG A 105 15.62 2.90 8.94
N VAL A 106 14.77 3.81 8.45
CA VAL A 106 13.59 4.27 9.19
C VAL A 106 12.49 3.22 9.14
N THR A 107 12.22 2.65 7.97
CA THR A 107 11.21 1.59 7.82
C THR A 107 11.63 0.32 8.55
N ASP A 108 12.92 0.00 8.67
CA ASP A 108 13.42 -1.11 9.49
C ASP A 108 12.92 -1.04 10.93
N VAL A 109 13.17 0.09 11.59
CA VAL A 109 12.83 0.29 13.00
C VAL A 109 11.31 0.30 13.19
N LEU A 110 10.56 0.83 12.23
CA LEU A 110 9.11 0.83 12.27
C LEU A 110 8.52 -0.57 12.02
N ILE A 111 9.06 -1.36 11.09
CA ILE A 111 8.62 -2.74 10.84
C ILE A 111 8.83 -3.60 12.09
N ASP A 112 9.98 -3.44 12.77
CA ASP A 112 10.24 -4.13 14.03
C ASP A 112 9.22 -3.74 15.12
N ALA A 113 8.97 -2.43 15.27
CA ALA A 113 7.98 -1.92 16.24
C ALA A 113 6.55 -2.38 15.96
N LEU A 114 6.22 -2.68 14.69
CA LEU A 114 4.91 -3.22 14.29
C LEU A 114 4.72 -4.66 14.79
N SER A 115 5.80 -5.44 14.81
CA SER A 115 5.79 -6.86 15.17
C SER A 115 5.73 -7.10 16.69
N HIS A 116 6.24 -6.15 17.48
CA HIS A 116 6.41 -6.31 18.93
C HIS A 116 5.64 -5.27 19.76
N GLY A 117 4.95 -4.33 19.11
CA GLY A 117 4.29 -3.20 19.76
C GLY A 117 2.93 -3.52 20.38
N LYS A 118 2.54 -2.74 21.41
CA LYS A 118 1.17 -2.71 21.94
C LYS A 118 0.21 -2.08 20.92
N ALA A 119 -1.10 -2.33 21.05
CA ALA A 119 -2.13 -1.88 20.10
C ALA A 119 -2.02 -0.40 19.68
N ARG A 120 -1.73 0.52 20.62
CA ARG A 120 -1.54 1.94 20.29
C ARG A 120 -0.28 2.20 19.46
N LEU A 121 0.84 1.56 19.81
CA LEU A 121 2.07 1.65 19.03
C LEU A 121 1.87 1.07 17.63
N VAL A 122 1.25 -0.13 17.52
CA VAL A 122 0.92 -0.75 16.23
C VAL A 122 0.12 0.19 15.34
N LYS A 123 -0.88 0.88 15.89
CA LYS A 123 -1.67 1.85 15.13
C LYS A 123 -0.82 3.01 14.60
N GLU A 124 -0.04 3.66 15.46
CA GLU A 124 0.80 4.79 15.05
C GLU A 124 1.90 4.36 14.06
N THR A 125 2.48 3.17 14.26
CA THR A 125 3.48 2.58 13.38
C THR A 125 2.90 2.25 12.00
N ALA A 126 1.70 1.66 11.95
CA ALA A 126 1.00 1.39 10.70
C ALA A 126 0.70 2.69 9.93
N LEU A 127 0.27 3.75 10.63
CA LEU A 127 0.05 5.07 10.02
C LEU A 127 1.35 5.68 9.48
N ALA A 128 2.44 5.63 10.26
CA ALA A 128 3.74 6.12 9.84
C ALA A 128 4.22 5.41 8.57
N LEU A 129 4.25 4.07 8.58
CA LEU A 129 4.67 3.25 7.44
C LEU A 129 3.81 3.47 6.21
N ALA A 130 2.49 3.61 6.36
CA ALA A 130 1.61 3.92 5.24
C ALA A 130 1.91 5.29 4.61
N HIS A 131 2.13 6.32 5.42
CA HIS A 131 2.55 7.62 4.89
C HIS A 131 3.89 7.55 4.17
N ILE A 132 4.85 6.79 4.69
CA ILE A 132 6.15 6.56 4.04
C ILE A 132 5.95 5.88 2.68
N VAL A 133 5.26 4.74 2.66
CA VAL A 133 5.02 3.92 1.48
C VAL A 133 4.31 4.70 0.37
N HIS A 134 3.25 5.44 0.71
CA HIS A 134 2.44 6.14 -0.28
C HIS A 134 3.10 7.42 -0.81
N ARG A 135 3.94 8.09 -0.01
CA ARG A 135 4.43 9.45 -0.33
C ARG A 135 5.92 9.52 -0.66
N TYR A 136 6.74 8.63 -0.10
CA TYR A 136 8.20 8.74 -0.16
C TYR A 136 8.79 7.71 -1.10
N PHE A 137 8.69 6.43 -0.74
CA PHE A 137 9.18 5.32 -1.54
C PHE A 137 8.38 4.07 -1.16
N ALA A 138 8.06 3.24 -2.15
CA ALA A 138 7.28 2.03 -1.94
C ALA A 138 8.19 0.92 -1.40
N ASP A 139 8.57 0.97 -0.13
CA ASP A 139 9.35 -0.09 0.52
C ASP A 139 8.57 -1.41 0.53
N TYR A 140 8.94 -2.34 -0.35
CA TYR A 140 8.24 -3.61 -0.54
C TYR A 140 8.21 -4.46 0.73
N ARG A 141 9.21 -4.34 1.61
CA ARG A 141 9.31 -5.12 2.84
C ARG A 141 8.16 -4.83 3.80
N VAL A 142 7.59 -3.62 3.73
CA VAL A 142 6.42 -3.21 4.53
C VAL A 142 5.20 -4.07 4.19
N ARG A 143 5.07 -4.54 2.94
CA ARG A 143 3.94 -5.35 2.49
C ARG A 143 3.74 -6.58 3.38
N ALA A 144 4.80 -7.35 3.60
CA ALA A 144 4.75 -8.59 4.38
C ALA A 144 4.32 -8.32 5.83
N ALA A 145 4.82 -7.24 6.42
CA ALA A 145 4.46 -6.84 7.78
C ALA A 145 2.99 -6.35 7.92
N PHE A 146 2.37 -5.96 6.81
CA PHE A 146 1.00 -5.43 6.77
C PHE A 146 -0.07 -6.48 6.46
N VAL A 147 0.28 -7.61 5.84
CA VAL A 147 -0.68 -8.69 5.55
C VAL A 147 -1.41 -9.18 6.82
N PRO A 148 -0.74 -9.46 7.96
CA PRO A 148 -1.43 -9.86 9.19
C PRO A 148 -2.39 -8.79 9.72
N LEU A 149 -2.14 -7.51 9.42
CA LEU A 149 -2.93 -6.37 9.91
C LEU A 149 -4.29 -6.22 9.20
N LEU A 150 -4.51 -6.91 8.09
CA LEU A 150 -5.80 -6.97 7.40
C LEU A 150 -6.93 -7.49 8.31
N SER A 151 -6.59 -8.28 9.34
CA SER A 151 -7.53 -8.82 10.33
C SER A 151 -7.45 -8.13 11.71
N ASN A 152 -6.76 -6.99 11.82
CA ASN A 152 -6.54 -6.32 13.10
C ASN A 152 -7.85 -5.85 13.77
N GLY A 153 -7.92 -5.89 15.11
CA GLY A 153 -9.11 -5.43 15.85
C GLY A 153 -9.42 -3.94 15.66
N ASN A 154 -8.42 -3.12 15.32
CA ASN A 154 -8.58 -1.69 15.07
C ASN A 154 -8.90 -1.40 13.60
N LYS A 155 -10.04 -0.73 13.35
CA LYS A 155 -10.50 -0.40 11.99
C LYS A 155 -9.55 0.47 11.18
N THR A 156 -8.90 1.44 11.82
CA THR A 156 -7.94 2.32 11.16
C THR A 156 -6.73 1.50 10.69
N VAL A 157 -6.30 0.53 11.50
CA VAL A 157 -5.21 -0.38 11.14
C VAL A 157 -5.62 -1.27 9.96
N ARG A 158 -6.82 -1.86 9.96
CA ARG A 158 -7.30 -2.66 8.81
C ARG A 158 -7.40 -1.86 7.52
N ARG A 159 -7.97 -0.64 7.58
CA ARG A 159 -8.07 0.26 6.42
C ARG A 159 -6.70 0.58 5.85
N VAL A 160 -5.77 1.00 6.71
CA VAL A 160 -4.40 1.32 6.31
C VAL A 160 -3.66 0.09 5.80
N ALA A 161 -3.91 -1.08 6.40
CA ALA A 161 -3.39 -2.36 5.93
C ALA A 161 -3.83 -2.67 4.50
N CYS A 162 -5.12 -2.50 4.22
CA CYS A 162 -5.71 -2.66 2.90
C CYS A 162 -5.03 -1.77 1.86
N GLY A 163 -4.91 -0.46 2.13
CA GLY A 163 -4.28 0.48 1.20
C GLY A 163 -2.81 0.19 0.92
N VAL A 164 -2.04 -0.22 1.93
CA VAL A 164 -0.62 -0.54 1.77
C VAL A 164 -0.43 -1.87 1.03
N VAL A 165 -1.15 -2.94 1.40
CA VAL A 165 -1.08 -4.23 0.68
C VAL A 165 -1.50 -4.06 -0.78
N GLY A 166 -2.55 -3.27 -1.02
CA GLY A 166 -3.05 -2.91 -2.36
C GLY A 166 -2.06 -2.21 -3.27
N ARG A 167 -0.96 -1.66 -2.74
CA ARG A 167 0.09 -1.01 -3.55
C ARG A 167 0.92 -2.00 -4.35
N TRP A 168 0.95 -3.27 -3.94
CA TRP A 168 1.66 -4.34 -4.64
C TRP A 168 0.71 -5.49 -4.91
N PRO A 169 -0.19 -5.32 -5.90
CA PRO A 169 -1.10 -6.39 -6.28
C PRO A 169 -0.31 -7.57 -6.88
N ASP A 170 -0.63 -8.76 -6.41
CA ASP A 170 -0.22 -10.04 -6.98
C ASP A 170 -1.47 -10.93 -7.14
N GLU A 171 -1.30 -12.16 -7.61
CA GLU A 171 -2.42 -13.09 -7.82
C GLU A 171 -3.26 -13.37 -6.56
N ALA A 172 -2.70 -13.15 -5.36
CA ALA A 172 -3.41 -13.35 -4.10
C ALA A 172 -4.22 -12.11 -3.66
N ILE A 173 -4.11 -10.97 -4.36
CA ILE A 173 -4.67 -9.70 -3.90
C ILE A 173 -6.20 -9.75 -3.74
N VAL A 174 -6.90 -10.40 -4.65
CA VAL A 174 -8.36 -10.56 -4.59
C VAL A 174 -8.75 -11.36 -3.36
N ALA A 175 -8.11 -12.51 -3.13
CA ALA A 175 -8.39 -13.36 -1.97
C ALA A 175 -8.07 -12.66 -0.63
N MET A 176 -7.02 -11.83 -0.60
CA MET A 176 -6.66 -11.07 0.60
C MET A 176 -7.62 -9.93 0.93
N LEU A 177 -8.11 -9.19 -0.07
CA LEU A 177 -8.87 -7.96 0.15
C LEU A 177 -10.39 -8.12 0.02
N ALA A 178 -10.88 -9.13 -0.70
CA ALA A 178 -12.32 -9.36 -0.86
C ALA A 178 -13.07 -9.47 0.50
N PRO A 179 -12.54 -10.16 1.53
CA PRO A 179 -13.19 -10.20 2.84
C PRO A 179 -13.36 -8.82 3.50
N LEU A 180 -12.45 -7.87 3.23
CA LEU A 180 -12.54 -6.51 3.79
C LEU A 180 -13.62 -5.66 3.12
N MET A 181 -14.11 -6.05 1.93
CA MET A 181 -15.29 -5.42 1.33
C MET A 181 -16.54 -5.66 2.17
N GLU A 182 -16.57 -6.67 3.04
CA GLU A 182 -17.69 -6.97 3.96
C GLU A 182 -17.45 -6.47 5.39
N ASP A 183 -16.39 -5.68 5.60
CA ASP A 183 -16.05 -5.17 6.92
C ASP A 183 -17.20 -4.36 7.53
N LYS A 184 -17.40 -4.50 8.85
CA LYS A 184 -18.43 -3.75 9.57
C LYS A 184 -18.28 -2.22 9.47
N GLU A 185 -17.06 -1.73 9.24
CA GLU A 185 -16.74 -0.31 9.15
C GLU A 185 -16.71 0.15 7.68
N ALA A 186 -17.53 1.14 7.36
CA ALA A 186 -17.65 1.66 5.99
C ALA A 186 -16.31 2.13 5.40
N GLU A 187 -15.46 2.79 6.20
CA GLU A 187 -14.14 3.24 5.72
C GLU A 187 -13.23 2.08 5.26
N VAL A 188 -13.37 0.88 5.86
CA VAL A 188 -12.60 -0.30 5.45
C VAL A 188 -13.18 -0.88 4.16
N ARG A 189 -14.53 -0.96 4.06
CA ARG A 189 -15.21 -1.42 2.84
C ARG A 189 -14.90 -0.51 1.65
N GLN A 190 -14.91 0.80 1.85
CA GLN A 190 -14.56 1.80 0.83
C GLN A 190 -13.14 1.57 0.31
N GLU A 191 -12.15 1.44 1.20
CA GLU A 191 -10.76 1.22 0.81
C GLU A 191 -10.59 -0.11 0.06
N ALA A 192 -11.18 -1.22 0.57
CA ALA A 192 -11.08 -2.53 -0.08
C ALA A 192 -11.74 -2.55 -1.46
N THR A 193 -12.96 -2.00 -1.57
CA THR A 193 -13.68 -1.91 -2.83
C THR A 193 -12.91 -1.04 -3.82
N LYS A 194 -12.33 0.08 -3.36
CA LYS A 194 -11.52 0.98 -4.21
C LYS A 194 -10.27 0.30 -4.76
N ILE A 195 -9.54 -0.43 -3.91
CA ILE A 195 -8.34 -1.14 -4.35
C ILE A 195 -8.71 -2.21 -5.38
N LEU A 196 -9.73 -3.04 -5.08
CA LEU A 196 -10.13 -4.11 -5.98
C LEU A 196 -10.70 -3.59 -7.30
N ALA A 197 -11.63 -2.62 -7.27
CA ALA A 197 -12.21 -2.00 -8.47
C ALA A 197 -11.20 -1.27 -9.36
N GLY A 198 -10.01 -0.94 -8.83
CA GLY A 198 -8.93 -0.28 -9.56
C GLY A 198 -7.77 -1.21 -9.92
N LEU A 199 -7.92 -2.53 -9.75
CA LEU A 199 -6.87 -3.47 -10.14
C LEU A 199 -6.71 -3.50 -11.66
N PRO A 200 -5.48 -3.64 -12.18
CA PRO A 200 -5.28 -4.05 -13.56
C PRO A 200 -5.83 -5.47 -13.78
N GLN A 201 -6.37 -5.75 -14.97
CA GLN A 201 -6.97 -7.05 -15.28
C GLN A 201 -5.95 -8.20 -15.15
N GLU A 202 -4.68 -7.96 -15.46
CA GLU A 202 -3.60 -8.92 -15.29
C GLU A 202 -3.33 -9.33 -13.83
N ASN A 203 -3.81 -8.56 -12.87
CA ASN A 203 -3.72 -8.86 -11.43
C ASN A 203 -4.95 -9.62 -10.90
N ILE A 204 -5.91 -9.96 -11.75
CA ILE A 204 -7.09 -10.76 -11.41
C ILE A 204 -6.93 -12.13 -12.09
N PRO A 205 -6.41 -13.14 -11.38
CA PRO A 205 -6.32 -14.49 -11.94
C PRO A 205 -7.69 -15.05 -12.29
N GLU A 206 -7.76 -15.88 -13.32
CA GLU A 206 -9.00 -16.54 -13.75
C GLU A 206 -9.70 -17.25 -12.58
N LEU A 207 -8.94 -17.95 -11.72
CA LEU A 207 -9.46 -18.63 -10.54
C LEU A 207 -10.12 -17.69 -9.52
N ALA A 208 -9.72 -16.42 -9.49
CA ALA A 208 -10.26 -15.40 -8.60
C ALA A 208 -11.33 -14.50 -9.24
N SER A 209 -11.57 -14.60 -10.56
CA SER A 209 -12.50 -13.73 -11.29
C SER A 209 -13.93 -13.81 -10.73
N ALA A 210 -14.42 -15.03 -10.47
CA ALA A 210 -15.75 -15.22 -9.91
C ALA A 210 -15.91 -14.59 -8.51
N LEU A 211 -14.87 -14.71 -7.66
CA LEU A 211 -14.86 -14.06 -6.34
C LEU A 211 -14.83 -12.53 -6.48
N PHE A 212 -13.99 -12.02 -7.38
CA PHE A 212 -13.88 -10.59 -7.65
C PHE A 212 -15.20 -9.98 -8.13
N GLU A 213 -15.81 -10.59 -9.15
CA GLU A 213 -17.05 -10.11 -9.77
C GLU A 213 -18.22 -10.17 -8.77
N SER A 214 -18.39 -11.29 -8.07
CA SER A 214 -19.45 -11.44 -7.07
C SER A 214 -19.28 -10.48 -5.88
N ALA A 215 -18.05 -10.22 -5.44
CA ALA A 215 -17.79 -9.26 -4.38
C ALA A 215 -18.15 -7.82 -4.79
N LEU A 216 -17.85 -7.41 -6.03
CA LEU A 216 -18.28 -6.10 -6.55
C LEU A 216 -19.79 -6.02 -6.73
N ILE A 217 -20.43 -7.05 -7.29
CA ILE A 217 -21.90 -7.10 -7.45
C ILE A 217 -22.60 -6.94 -6.09
N ALA A 218 -22.12 -7.65 -5.06
CA ALA A 218 -22.68 -7.56 -3.71
C ALA A 218 -22.56 -6.15 -3.10
N ARG A 219 -21.59 -5.33 -3.53
CA ARG A 219 -21.42 -3.95 -3.05
C ARG A 219 -22.35 -2.93 -3.71
N LEU A 220 -23.10 -3.28 -4.75
CA LEU A 220 -24.18 -2.44 -5.27
C LEU A 220 -25.33 -2.24 -4.27
N GLN A 221 -25.42 -3.08 -3.24
CA GLN A 221 -26.43 -2.98 -2.17
C GLN A 221 -25.84 -2.48 -0.85
N ASP A 222 -24.60 -1.95 -0.84
CA ASP A 222 -23.97 -1.46 0.38
C ASP A 222 -24.76 -0.28 0.97
N MET A 223 -24.80 -0.18 2.31
CA MET A 223 -25.43 0.94 3.00
C MET A 223 -24.74 2.26 2.72
N ASP A 224 -23.42 2.23 2.48
CA ASP A 224 -22.61 3.40 2.19
C ASP A 224 -22.64 3.74 0.69
N PRO A 225 -23.11 4.93 0.29
CA PRO A 225 -23.22 5.30 -1.11
C PRO A 225 -21.86 5.37 -1.82
N THR A 226 -20.77 5.69 -1.13
CA THR A 226 -19.44 5.68 -1.74
C THR A 226 -18.99 4.26 -2.09
N VAL A 227 -19.36 3.26 -1.29
CA VAL A 227 -19.08 1.86 -1.63
C VAL A 227 -19.87 1.43 -2.88
N ARG A 228 -21.15 1.80 -2.97
CA ARG A 228 -21.97 1.52 -4.16
C ARG A 228 -21.43 2.18 -5.42
N ASP A 229 -21.02 3.45 -5.31
CA ASP A 229 -20.39 4.22 -6.38
C ASP A 229 -19.15 3.51 -6.95
N ILE A 230 -18.21 3.16 -6.06
CA ILE A 230 -16.96 2.47 -6.43
C ILE A 230 -17.26 1.09 -7.06
N ALA A 231 -18.24 0.36 -6.52
CA ALA A 231 -18.63 -0.94 -7.04
C ALA A 231 -19.18 -0.85 -8.47
N ALA A 232 -20.09 0.10 -8.72
CA ALA A 232 -20.62 0.34 -10.06
C ALA A 232 -19.50 0.72 -11.04
N PHE A 233 -18.61 1.63 -10.65
CA PHE A 233 -17.43 1.99 -11.44
C PHE A 233 -16.58 0.76 -11.78
N GLY A 234 -16.22 -0.05 -10.79
CA GLY A 234 -15.40 -1.26 -11.00
C GLY A 234 -16.05 -2.27 -11.94
N LEU A 235 -17.36 -2.52 -11.80
CA LEU A 235 -18.08 -3.44 -12.68
C LEU A 235 -18.04 -2.98 -14.15
N GLY A 236 -18.13 -1.68 -14.39
CA GLY A 236 -18.00 -1.08 -15.72
C GLY A 236 -16.58 -1.16 -16.28
N GLU A 237 -15.56 -0.79 -15.51
CA GLU A 237 -14.15 -0.84 -15.96
C GLU A 237 -13.69 -2.27 -16.27
N HIS A 238 -14.12 -3.23 -15.46
CA HIS A 238 -13.75 -4.64 -15.62
C HIS A 238 -14.68 -5.42 -16.56
N GLN A 239 -15.61 -4.73 -17.24
CA GLN A 239 -16.51 -5.32 -18.23
C GLN A 239 -17.30 -6.54 -17.69
N VAL A 240 -17.77 -6.46 -16.44
CA VAL A 240 -18.51 -7.53 -15.75
C VAL A 240 -19.95 -7.59 -16.26
N LYS A 241 -20.15 -8.12 -17.48
CA LYS A 241 -21.45 -8.13 -18.18
C LYS A 241 -22.57 -8.82 -17.40
N GLN A 242 -22.24 -9.83 -16.60
CA GLN A 242 -23.23 -10.53 -15.79
C GLN A 242 -23.84 -9.66 -14.67
N ALA A 243 -23.26 -8.50 -14.35
CA ALA A 243 -23.78 -7.57 -13.35
C ALA A 243 -24.88 -6.64 -13.88
N ILE A 244 -25.22 -6.68 -15.17
CA ILE A 244 -26.25 -5.82 -15.77
C ILE A 244 -27.59 -5.90 -15.00
N PRO A 245 -28.14 -7.07 -14.68
CA PRO A 245 -29.41 -7.16 -13.95
C PRO A 245 -29.36 -6.49 -12.57
N GLU A 246 -28.24 -6.65 -11.86
CA GLU A 246 -28.03 -6.07 -10.53
C GLU A 246 -27.79 -4.56 -10.59
N LEU A 247 -27.10 -4.06 -11.61
CA LEU A 247 -26.94 -2.63 -11.88
C LEU A 247 -28.30 -1.98 -12.19
N GLU A 248 -29.11 -2.59 -13.06
CA GLU A 248 -30.48 -2.11 -13.34
C GLU A 248 -31.37 -2.13 -12.10
N ALA A 249 -31.24 -3.16 -11.26
CA ALA A 249 -31.97 -3.25 -10.00
C ALA A 249 -31.54 -2.17 -9.00
N ALA A 250 -30.24 -1.92 -8.88
CA ALA A 250 -29.68 -0.88 -8.04
C ALA A 250 -30.14 0.51 -8.50
N LEU A 251 -30.09 0.80 -9.81
CA LEU A 251 -30.50 2.09 -10.37
C LEU A 251 -31.96 2.45 -10.04
N ARG A 252 -32.88 1.46 -10.07
CA ARG A 252 -34.30 1.67 -9.78
C ARG A 252 -34.59 2.17 -8.36
N VAL A 253 -33.71 1.86 -7.41
CA VAL A 253 -33.89 2.19 -5.99
C VAL A 253 -32.84 3.18 -5.47
N GLU A 254 -31.89 3.58 -6.31
CA GLU A 254 -30.83 4.49 -5.93
C GLU A 254 -31.38 5.90 -5.69
N ILE A 255 -30.91 6.53 -4.61
CA ILE A 255 -31.34 7.85 -4.17
C ILE A 255 -30.25 8.91 -4.34
N SER A 256 -28.98 8.50 -4.44
CA SER A 256 -27.83 9.38 -4.63
C SER A 256 -27.61 9.63 -6.13
N PRO A 257 -27.76 10.88 -6.62
CA PRO A 257 -27.55 11.18 -8.04
C PRO A 257 -26.17 10.77 -8.55
N LEU A 258 -25.13 10.96 -7.72
CA LEU A 258 -23.75 10.59 -8.07
C LEU A 258 -23.60 9.07 -8.28
N VAL A 259 -24.24 8.27 -7.42
CA VAL A 259 -24.21 6.80 -7.56
C VAL A 259 -25.02 6.38 -8.78
N GLY A 260 -26.16 7.03 -9.03
CA GLY A 260 -26.98 6.81 -10.23
C GLY A 260 -26.17 7.05 -11.52
N GLU A 261 -25.44 8.16 -11.61
CA GLU A 261 -24.56 8.47 -12.74
C GLU A 261 -23.48 7.39 -12.93
N SER A 262 -22.87 6.91 -11.85
CA SER A 262 -21.88 5.82 -11.92
C SER A 262 -22.49 4.49 -12.38
N ILE A 263 -23.71 4.15 -11.94
CA ILE A 263 -24.43 2.95 -12.39
C ILE A 263 -24.80 3.06 -13.87
N GLU A 264 -25.33 4.20 -14.31
CA GLU A 264 -25.65 4.46 -15.73
C GLU A 264 -24.39 4.41 -16.60
N GLY A 265 -23.29 5.00 -16.13
CA GLY A 265 -21.99 4.95 -16.79
C GLY A 265 -21.46 3.52 -16.94
N ALA A 266 -21.62 2.69 -15.92
CA ALA A 266 -21.26 1.27 -15.97
C ALA A 266 -22.13 0.51 -17.00
N LEU A 267 -23.46 0.67 -16.95
CA LEU A 267 -24.38 0.07 -17.91
C LEU A 267 -24.05 0.48 -19.35
N GLY A 268 -23.72 1.75 -19.58
CA GLY A 268 -23.27 2.26 -20.88
C GLY A 268 -22.04 1.50 -21.42
N LYS A 269 -21.00 1.30 -20.59
CA LYS A 269 -19.80 0.53 -20.98
C LYS A 269 -20.10 -0.94 -21.30
N LEU A 270 -20.93 -1.57 -20.48
CA LEU A 270 -21.26 -2.98 -20.59
C LEU A 270 -22.13 -3.28 -21.83
N THR A 271 -22.99 -2.35 -22.23
CA THR A 271 -23.91 -2.51 -23.38
C THR A 271 -23.34 -1.98 -24.69
N ALA A 272 -22.46 -0.98 -24.67
CA ALA A 272 -21.82 -0.44 -25.88
C ALA A 272 -20.86 -1.43 -26.55
N SER A 273 -20.36 -2.45 -25.83
CA SER A 273 -19.48 -3.49 -26.35
C SER A 273 -20.19 -4.63 -27.10
N ALA A 274 -21.42 -4.39 -27.58
CA ALA A 274 -22.24 -5.36 -28.31
C ALA A 274 -22.42 -5.02 -29.81
N GLY A 275 -21.57 -4.14 -30.37
CA GLY A 275 -21.55 -3.76 -31.79
C GLY A 275 -20.42 -4.40 -32.58
#